data_AF-A0A7W1M4K7-F1
#
_entry.id   AF-A0A7W1M4K7-F1
#
_cell.length_a   1.000
_cell.length_b   1.000
_cell.length_c   1.000
_cell.angle_alpha   90.00
_cell.angle_beta   90.00
_cell.angle_gamma   90.00
#
_symmetry.space_group_name_H-M   'P 1'
#
loop_
_entity.id
_entity.type
_entity.pdbx_description
1 polymer ?
#
loop_
_entity_poly.entity_id
_entity_poly.type
_entity_poly.pdbx_seq_one_letter_code
_entity_poly.pdbx_strand_id
1 'polypeptide(L)'
;MRLVTYEHGGARCGGLLLGERIVALAELGAPAHSVRGVLEALDRDELLALGERAAASSAGIERVRATLLAPVPDPEKIICLGLNYRDHAAETGQEAPTAPMWFAKFANSLIGSGGEIVLPRAHPDCVDYEAELAIVIGRTARNVEAPAALHHVAGAMPFNDVSARDLQMQNPLWTSGKALTRTPPRMRLAAHRGALGAHGCAPARRKFLWLGR
;
A
#
# COMPACT_ATOMS: atom_id res chain seq x y z
N MET A 1 -8.06 -17.18 2.05
CA MET A 1 -8.19 -16.64 0.67
C MET A 1 -7.27 -15.45 0.50
N ARG A 2 -6.60 -15.28 -0.66
CA ARG A 2 -5.76 -14.11 -0.96
C ARG A 2 -6.13 -13.53 -2.32
N LEU A 3 -6.68 -12.33 -2.34
CA LEU A 3 -6.94 -11.60 -3.59
C LEU A 3 -5.63 -10.97 -4.09
N VAL A 4 -5.39 -11.06 -5.39
CA VAL A 4 -4.21 -10.49 -6.04
C VAL A 4 -4.61 -9.73 -7.29
N THR A 5 -3.92 -8.61 -7.53
CA THR A 5 -3.87 -7.98 -8.86
C THR A 5 -2.52 -8.32 -9.47
N TYR A 6 -2.51 -8.75 -10.72
CA TYR A 6 -1.32 -9.23 -11.42
C TYR A 6 -1.36 -8.85 -12.89
N GLU A 7 -0.20 -8.90 -13.54
CA GLU A 7 -0.07 -8.79 -14.98
C GLU A 7 0.30 -10.15 -15.57
N HIS A 8 -0.41 -10.55 -16.63
CA HIS A 8 -0.13 -11.75 -17.41
C HIS A 8 -0.51 -11.51 -18.86
N GLY A 9 0.38 -11.87 -19.81
CA GLY A 9 0.13 -11.64 -21.24
C GLY A 9 -0.06 -10.16 -21.63
N GLY A 10 0.51 -9.22 -20.86
CA GLY A 10 0.36 -7.78 -21.07
C GLY A 10 -0.96 -7.18 -20.58
N ALA A 11 -1.82 -7.97 -19.93
CA ALA A 11 -3.08 -7.50 -19.36
C ALA A 11 -3.03 -7.48 -17.83
N ARG A 12 -3.61 -6.43 -17.23
CA ARG A 12 -3.87 -6.35 -15.80
C ARG A 12 -5.11 -7.17 -15.44
N CYS A 13 -4.96 -8.13 -14.54
CA CYS A 13 -6.01 -9.04 -14.10
C CYS A 13 -6.10 -9.07 -12.58
N GLY A 14 -7.30 -9.36 -12.06
CA GLY A 14 -7.49 -9.78 -10.68
C GLY A 14 -7.65 -11.30 -10.59
N GLY A 15 -7.29 -11.88 -9.45
CA GLY A 15 -7.39 -13.31 -9.20
C GLY A 15 -7.28 -13.67 -7.73
N LEU A 16 -7.39 -14.97 -7.46
CA LEU A 16 -7.15 -15.55 -6.14
C LEU A 16 -5.85 -16.36 -6.17
N LEU A 17 -4.96 -16.09 -5.22
CA LEU A 17 -3.71 -16.82 -5.02
C LEU A 17 -3.94 -17.98 -4.05
N LEU A 18 -3.69 -19.19 -4.53
CA LEU A 18 -3.82 -20.47 -3.83
C LEU A 18 -2.48 -21.22 -3.89
N GLY A 19 -1.66 -21.11 -2.83
CA GLY A 19 -0.27 -21.58 -2.87
C GLY A 19 0.49 -20.89 -4.01
N GLU A 20 1.02 -21.69 -4.94
CA GLU A 20 1.76 -21.23 -6.13
C GLU A 20 0.89 -21.13 -7.39
N ARG A 21 -0.44 -21.09 -7.26
CA ARG A 21 -1.38 -20.97 -8.39
C ARG A 21 -2.25 -19.73 -8.26
N ILE A 22 -2.48 -19.04 -9.36
CA ILE A 22 -3.43 -17.94 -9.46
C ILE A 22 -4.62 -18.40 -10.30
N VAL A 23 -5.83 -18.29 -9.76
CA VAL A 23 -7.09 -18.47 -10.51
C VAL A 23 -7.65 -17.10 -10.85
N ALA A 24 -7.86 -16.82 -12.13
CA ALA A 24 -8.37 -15.53 -12.56
C ALA A 24 -9.82 -15.33 -12.12
N LEU A 25 -10.19 -14.09 -11.80
CA LEU A 25 -11.57 -13.74 -11.43
C LEU A 25 -12.59 -14.09 -12.53
N ALA A 26 -12.19 -13.95 -13.80
CA ALA A 26 -13.03 -14.31 -14.94
C ALA A 26 -13.41 -15.80 -14.95
N GLU A 27 -12.44 -16.69 -14.64
CA GLU A 27 -12.66 -18.14 -14.55
C GLU A 27 -13.59 -18.54 -13.40
N LEU A 28 -13.78 -17.64 -12.43
CA LEU A 28 -14.62 -17.86 -11.25
C LEU A 28 -16.03 -17.29 -11.39
N GLY A 29 -16.34 -16.73 -12.56
CA GLY A 29 -17.60 -16.02 -12.81
C GLY A 29 -17.77 -14.81 -11.89
N ALA A 30 -16.68 -14.15 -11.49
CA ALA A 30 -16.77 -12.95 -10.67
C ALA A 30 -17.36 -11.78 -11.48
N PRO A 31 -18.13 -10.87 -10.86
CA PRO A 31 -18.79 -9.76 -11.55
C PRO A 31 -17.82 -8.64 -11.97
N ALA A 32 -16.53 -8.76 -11.63
CA ALA A 32 -15.50 -7.80 -11.97
C ALA A 32 -14.14 -8.48 -12.18
N HIS A 33 -13.26 -7.81 -12.91
CA HIS A 33 -11.94 -8.32 -13.28
C HIS A 33 -10.78 -7.71 -12.47
N SER A 34 -11.05 -6.85 -11.50
CA SER A 34 -10.06 -6.24 -10.62
C SER A 34 -10.40 -6.51 -9.15
N VAL A 35 -9.39 -6.52 -8.27
CA VAL A 35 -9.62 -6.65 -6.83
C VAL A 35 -10.52 -5.53 -6.32
N ARG A 36 -10.28 -4.27 -6.72
CA ARG A 36 -11.14 -3.14 -6.36
C ARG A 36 -12.59 -3.39 -6.77
N GLY A 37 -12.82 -3.78 -8.02
CA GLY A 37 -14.17 -4.02 -8.55
C GLY A 37 -14.88 -5.18 -7.85
N VAL A 38 -14.17 -6.26 -7.51
CA VAL A 38 -14.77 -7.37 -6.75
C VAL A 38 -15.10 -6.95 -5.32
N LEU A 39 -14.24 -6.15 -4.67
CA LEU A 39 -14.54 -5.57 -3.36
C LEU A 39 -15.69 -4.54 -3.40
N GLU A 40 -16.03 -3.99 -4.56
CA GLU A 40 -17.20 -3.11 -4.76
C GLU A 40 -18.48 -3.90 -4.98
N ALA A 41 -18.38 -4.98 -5.75
CA ALA A 41 -19.53 -5.72 -6.23
C ALA A 41 -19.99 -6.80 -5.25
N LEU A 42 -19.10 -7.36 -4.43
CA LEU A 42 -19.39 -8.51 -3.58
C LEU A 42 -19.35 -8.15 -2.09
N ASP A 43 -20.28 -8.72 -1.34
CA ASP A 43 -20.22 -8.72 0.11
C ASP A 43 -19.27 -9.80 0.68
N ARG A 44 -19.25 -9.95 2.01
CA ARG A 44 -18.36 -10.89 2.69
C ARG A 44 -18.66 -12.35 2.32
N ASP A 45 -19.93 -12.73 2.27
CA ASP A 45 -20.33 -14.12 2.07
C ASP A 45 -20.11 -14.51 0.60
N GLU A 46 -20.39 -13.59 -0.31
CA GLU A 46 -20.09 -13.76 -1.73
C GLU A 46 -18.58 -13.86 -2.01
N LEU A 47 -17.75 -13.08 -1.30
CA LEU A 47 -16.30 -13.19 -1.34
C LEU A 47 -15.81 -14.55 -0.82
N LEU A 48 -16.41 -15.08 0.25
CA LEU A 48 -16.08 -16.41 0.77
C LEU A 48 -16.44 -17.49 -0.25
N ALA A 49 -17.64 -17.43 -0.83
CA ALA A 49 -18.08 -18.35 -1.88
C ALA A 49 -17.17 -18.28 -3.13
N LEU A 50 -16.67 -17.10 -3.50
CA LEU A 50 -15.68 -16.95 -4.56
C LEU A 50 -14.37 -17.68 -4.23
N GLY A 51 -13.96 -17.63 -2.96
CA GLY A 51 -12.81 -18.39 -2.44
C GLY A 51 -12.99 -19.91 -2.55
N GLU A 52 -14.17 -20.41 -2.23
CA GLU A 52 -14.51 -21.84 -2.35
C GLU A 52 -14.49 -22.29 -3.81
N ARG A 53 -15.09 -21.51 -4.72
CA ARG A 53 -15.03 -21.80 -6.17
C ARG A 53 -13.60 -21.87 -6.68
N ALA A 54 -12.72 -20.98 -6.21
CA ALA A 54 -11.31 -21.01 -6.60
C ALA A 54 -10.58 -22.24 -6.06
N ALA A 55 -10.86 -22.63 -4.82
CA ALA A 55 -10.29 -23.84 -4.24
C ALA A 55 -10.70 -25.11 -4.99
N ALA A 56 -11.96 -25.17 -5.45
CA ALA A 56 -12.48 -26.29 -6.24
C ALA A 56 -12.07 -26.26 -7.73
N SER A 57 -11.62 -25.11 -8.25
CA SER A 57 -11.25 -24.97 -9.66
C SER A 57 -9.89 -25.59 -9.96
N SER A 58 -9.81 -26.34 -11.06
CA SER A 58 -8.56 -26.82 -11.67
C SER A 58 -7.90 -25.79 -12.59
N ALA A 59 -8.61 -24.71 -12.94
CA ALA A 59 -8.09 -23.65 -13.80
C ALA A 59 -7.05 -22.79 -13.08
N GLY A 60 -6.26 -22.03 -13.83
CA GLY A 60 -5.30 -21.07 -13.29
C GLY A 60 -3.91 -21.23 -13.85
N ILE A 61 -3.05 -20.27 -13.52
CA ILE A 61 -1.66 -20.22 -13.95
C ILE A 61 -0.73 -20.39 -12.76
N GLU A 62 0.47 -20.88 -13.02
CA GLU A 62 1.54 -20.84 -12.04
C GLU A 62 1.87 -19.38 -11.68
N ARG A 63 2.02 -19.12 -10.38
CA ARG A 63 2.29 -17.81 -9.80
C ARG A 63 3.54 -17.14 -10.37
N VAL A 64 4.54 -17.93 -10.75
CA VAL A 64 5.80 -17.45 -11.34
C VAL A 64 5.63 -16.91 -12.77
N ARG A 65 4.52 -17.23 -13.45
CA ARG A 65 4.21 -16.72 -14.80
C ARG A 65 3.48 -15.38 -14.78
N ALA A 66 3.33 -14.76 -13.60
CA ALA A 66 2.62 -13.51 -13.41
C ALA A 66 3.46 -12.53 -12.59
N THR A 67 3.43 -11.26 -12.99
CA THR A 67 4.00 -10.16 -12.20
C THR A 67 2.93 -9.67 -11.23
N LEU A 68 3.16 -9.75 -9.92
CA LEU A 68 2.20 -9.14 -8.98
C LEU A 68 2.29 -7.62 -9.00
N LEU A 69 1.12 -7.01 -8.94
CA LEU A 69 0.95 -5.58 -8.74
C LEU A 69 0.50 -5.32 -7.29
N ALA A 70 0.36 -4.05 -6.91
CA ALA A 70 -0.32 -3.72 -5.66
C ALA A 70 -1.74 -4.32 -5.70
N PRO A 71 -2.22 -5.01 -4.64
CA PRO A 71 -3.52 -5.66 -4.66
C PRO A 71 -4.66 -4.71 -5.04
N VAL A 72 -4.62 -3.47 -4.55
CA VAL A 72 -5.46 -2.36 -5.02
C VAL A 72 -4.53 -1.31 -5.64
N PRO A 73 -4.32 -1.32 -6.96
CA PRO A 73 -3.37 -0.42 -7.63
C PRO A 73 -3.91 1.00 -7.85
N ASP A 74 -5.22 1.18 -7.72
CA ASP A 74 -5.97 2.41 -7.98
C ASP A 74 -6.88 2.80 -6.78
N PRO A 75 -6.33 2.91 -5.55
CA PRO A 75 -7.10 3.40 -4.41
C PRO A 75 -7.40 4.89 -4.58
N GLU A 76 -8.55 5.36 -4.11
CA GLU A 76 -8.84 6.80 -4.11
C GLU A 76 -8.13 7.51 -2.94
N LYS A 77 -7.92 6.80 -1.82
CA LYS A 77 -7.25 7.35 -0.63
C LYS A 77 -6.17 6.41 -0.10
N ILE A 78 -5.02 6.97 0.26
CA ILE A 78 -3.99 6.28 1.02
C ILE A 78 -3.65 7.15 2.23
N ILE A 79 -4.18 6.77 3.39
CA ILE A 79 -4.01 7.49 4.65
C ILE A 79 -3.00 6.72 5.49
N CYS A 80 -1.91 7.35 5.89
CA CYS A 80 -0.83 6.73 6.64
C CYS A 80 -0.83 7.26 8.07
N LEU A 81 -0.40 6.46 9.05
CA LEU A 81 -0.36 6.87 10.45
C LEU A 81 1.08 7.06 10.94
N GLY A 82 1.38 8.26 11.44
CA GLY A 82 2.63 8.58 12.11
C GLY A 82 2.66 8.14 13.56
N LEU A 83 3.83 7.68 14.03
CA LEU A 83 4.12 7.43 15.46
C LEU A 83 3.13 6.47 16.15
N ASN A 84 2.63 5.48 15.41
CA ASN A 84 1.55 4.60 15.87
C ASN A 84 2.05 3.33 16.59
N TYR A 85 3.32 3.31 16.99
CA TYR A 85 3.91 2.28 17.85
C TYR A 85 4.59 2.97 19.03
N ARG A 86 4.25 2.57 20.25
CA ARG A 86 4.79 3.18 21.48
C ARG A 86 6.32 3.13 21.52
N ASP A 87 6.89 1.99 21.12
CA ASP A 87 8.33 1.80 21.07
C ASP A 87 8.98 2.74 20.04
N HIS A 88 8.32 2.95 18.90
CA HIS A 88 8.81 3.88 17.87
C HIS A 88 8.76 5.35 18.33
N ALA A 89 7.71 5.75 19.06
CA ALA A 89 7.64 7.09 19.65
C ALA A 89 8.82 7.31 20.62
N ALA A 90 9.09 6.32 21.48
CA ALA A 90 10.23 6.37 22.42
C ALA A 90 11.59 6.45 21.70
N GLU A 91 11.80 5.69 20.62
CA GLU A 91 13.05 5.71 19.83
C GLU A 91 13.36 7.08 19.19
N THR A 92 12.32 7.79 18.77
CA THR A 92 12.48 9.12 18.15
C THR A 92 12.56 10.25 19.17
N GLY A 93 12.46 9.94 20.47
CA GLY A 93 12.41 10.93 21.55
C GLY A 93 11.14 11.78 21.52
N GLN A 94 10.09 11.33 20.83
CA GLN A 94 8.82 12.04 20.71
C GLN A 94 7.79 11.47 21.67
N GLU A 95 6.98 12.35 22.27
CA GLU A 95 5.82 11.91 23.02
C GLU A 95 4.82 11.22 22.07
N ALA A 96 4.20 10.14 22.55
CA ALA A 96 3.15 9.48 21.81
C ALA A 96 2.01 10.50 21.55
N PRO A 97 1.56 10.68 20.31
CA PRO A 97 0.58 11.70 20.00
C PRO A 97 -0.76 11.35 20.66
N THR A 98 -1.45 12.37 21.18
CA THR A 98 -2.76 12.23 21.85
C THR A 98 -3.92 12.00 20.87
N ALA A 99 -3.68 12.24 19.58
CA ALA A 99 -4.60 11.96 18.48
C ALA A 99 -3.83 11.34 17.30
N PRO A 100 -4.47 10.53 16.44
CA PRO A 100 -3.80 9.93 15.29
C PRO A 100 -3.20 11.00 14.36
N MET A 101 -1.89 10.95 14.15
CA MET A 101 -1.20 11.78 13.17
C MET A 101 -1.31 11.12 11.80
N TRP A 102 -1.93 11.79 10.84
CA TRP A 102 -2.14 11.24 9.51
C TRP A 102 -1.43 12.05 8.42
N PHE A 103 -0.98 11.35 7.38
CA PHE A 103 -0.45 11.94 6.15
C PHE A 103 -0.87 11.10 4.95
N ALA A 104 -0.70 11.63 3.74
CA ALA A 104 -1.09 10.93 2.52
C ALA A 104 0.12 10.32 1.80
N LYS A 105 -0.13 9.18 1.15
CA LYS A 105 0.63 8.76 -0.03
C LYS A 105 -0.29 8.82 -1.23
N PHE A 106 0.27 8.77 -2.43
CA PHE A 106 -0.50 8.80 -3.67
C PHE A 106 -0.37 7.48 -4.43
N ALA A 107 -1.38 7.11 -5.20
CA ALA A 107 -1.43 5.83 -5.93
C ALA A 107 -0.22 5.62 -6.86
N ASN A 108 0.35 6.70 -7.40
CA ASN A 108 1.56 6.65 -8.24
C ASN A 108 2.85 6.23 -7.50
N SER A 109 2.82 6.15 -6.18
CA SER A 109 3.91 5.64 -5.33
C SER A 109 3.80 4.13 -5.06
N LEU A 110 2.69 3.49 -5.44
CA LEU A 110 2.48 2.06 -5.22
C LEU A 110 3.27 1.21 -6.22
N ILE A 111 3.88 0.16 -5.70
CA ILE A 111 4.52 -0.91 -6.47
C ILE A 111 4.02 -2.28 -5.98
N GLY A 112 4.06 -3.27 -6.87
CA GLY A 112 3.75 -4.65 -6.51
C GLY A 112 4.83 -5.28 -5.64
N SER A 113 4.49 -6.41 -5.02
CA SER A 113 5.47 -7.20 -4.27
C SER A 113 6.59 -7.68 -5.20
N GLY A 114 7.85 -7.49 -4.77
CA GLY A 114 9.05 -7.75 -5.58
C GLY A 114 9.35 -6.66 -6.62
N GLY A 115 8.57 -5.58 -6.67
CA GLY A 115 8.87 -4.42 -7.50
C GLY A 115 10.11 -3.66 -7.03
N GLU A 116 10.80 -3.02 -7.97
CA GLU A 116 11.99 -2.23 -7.69
C GLU A 116 11.63 -0.83 -7.17
N ILE A 117 12.34 -0.39 -6.13
CA ILE A 117 12.26 0.97 -5.61
C ILE A 117 13.35 1.81 -6.28
N VAL A 118 12.95 2.82 -7.06
CA VAL A 118 13.89 3.73 -7.70
C VAL A 118 14.30 4.82 -6.71
N LEU A 119 15.57 4.82 -6.29
CA LEU A 119 16.09 5.82 -5.36
C LEU A 119 16.32 7.17 -6.08
N PRO A 120 16.03 8.32 -5.41
CA PRO A 120 16.36 9.63 -5.95
C PRO A 120 17.88 9.79 -6.14
N ARG A 121 18.31 10.20 -7.33
CA ARG A 121 19.75 10.38 -7.64
C ARG A 121 20.44 11.43 -6.76
N ALA A 122 19.71 12.45 -6.32
CA ALA A 122 20.27 13.54 -5.54
C ALA A 122 20.69 13.11 -4.13
N HIS A 123 19.89 12.25 -3.49
CA HIS A 123 20.05 11.86 -2.08
C HIS A 123 19.64 10.39 -1.86
N PRO A 124 20.31 9.40 -2.50
CA PRO A 124 19.92 8.00 -2.39
C PRO A 124 20.07 7.44 -0.97
N ASP A 125 21.05 7.93 -0.22
CA ASP A 125 21.37 7.47 1.14
C ASP A 125 20.39 7.97 2.21
N CYS A 126 19.45 8.83 1.83
CA CYS A 126 18.44 9.38 2.73
C CYS A 126 17.07 8.73 2.53
N VAL A 127 17.01 7.64 1.76
CA VAL A 127 15.82 6.81 1.65
C VAL A 127 15.86 5.71 2.70
N ASP A 128 14.73 5.55 3.39
CA ASP A 128 14.57 4.58 4.47
C ASP A 128 13.32 3.71 4.25
N TYR A 129 13.31 2.55 4.88
CA TYR A 129 12.20 1.59 4.83
C TYR A 129 11.42 1.60 6.15
N GLU A 130 10.11 1.40 6.03
CA GLU A 130 9.22 1.32 7.19
C GLU A 130 8.26 0.15 6.97
N ALA A 131 8.36 -0.89 7.80
CA ALA A 131 7.59 -2.13 7.63
C ALA A 131 6.24 -2.04 8.35
N GLU A 132 5.16 -2.17 7.58
CA GLU A 132 3.79 -1.85 8.00
C GLU A 132 2.77 -2.91 7.72
N LEU A 133 1.68 -2.83 8.49
CA LEU A 133 0.44 -3.49 8.14
C LEU A 133 -0.47 -2.46 7.45
N ALA A 134 -0.80 -2.72 6.18
CA ALA A 134 -1.81 -1.99 5.45
C ALA A 134 -3.19 -2.62 5.67
N ILE A 135 -4.18 -1.80 6.00
CA ILE A 135 -5.58 -2.22 6.07
C ILE A 135 -6.31 -1.76 4.81
N VAL A 136 -7.02 -2.68 4.16
CA VAL A 136 -7.83 -2.40 2.96
C VAL A 136 -9.31 -2.33 3.36
N ILE A 137 -9.95 -1.21 3.05
CA ILE A 137 -11.37 -1.01 3.31
C ILE A 137 -12.21 -1.55 2.15
N GLY A 138 -13.07 -2.52 2.46
CA GLY A 138 -13.98 -3.14 1.50
C GLY A 138 -15.27 -2.35 1.32
N ARG A 139 -15.81 -1.79 2.41
CA ARG A 139 -17.11 -1.11 2.44
C ARG A 139 -16.96 0.35 2.83
N THR A 140 -17.75 1.22 2.21
CA THR A 140 -17.81 2.65 2.56
C THR A 140 -18.00 2.82 4.07
N ALA A 141 -17.12 3.60 4.70
CA ALA A 141 -17.12 3.85 6.12
C ALA A 141 -17.30 5.35 6.35
N ARG A 142 -18.37 5.73 7.06
CA ARG A 142 -18.66 7.10 7.46
C ARG A 142 -19.25 7.09 8.86
N ASN A 143 -18.68 7.87 9.79
CA ASN A 143 -19.11 7.95 11.18
C ASN A 143 -19.27 6.56 11.82
N VAL A 144 -18.30 5.67 11.59
CA VAL A 144 -18.35 4.28 12.06
C VAL A 144 -17.88 4.23 13.51
N GLU A 145 -18.72 3.69 14.38
CA GLU A 145 -18.36 3.42 15.78
C GLU A 145 -17.24 2.38 15.87
N ALA A 146 -16.33 2.54 16.83
CA ALA A 146 -15.14 1.69 16.96
C ALA A 146 -15.46 0.17 16.98
N PRO A 147 -16.50 -0.33 17.68
CA PRO A 147 -16.84 -1.76 17.66
C PRO A 147 -17.27 -2.29 16.28
N ALA A 148 -17.76 -1.43 15.40
CA ALA A 148 -18.22 -1.80 14.05
C ALA A 148 -17.11 -1.68 12.98
N ALA A 149 -15.97 -1.06 13.31
CA ALA A 149 -14.92 -0.73 12.34
C ALA A 149 -14.43 -1.94 11.53
N LEU A 150 -14.22 -3.10 12.18
CA LEU A 150 -13.73 -4.31 11.52
C LEU A 150 -14.69 -4.89 10.48
N HIS A 151 -15.98 -4.56 10.55
CA HIS A 151 -16.95 -5.00 9.54
C HIS A 151 -16.72 -4.35 8.16
N HIS A 152 -16.03 -3.20 8.13
CA HIS A 152 -15.68 -2.49 6.90
C HIS A 152 -14.35 -2.94 6.28
N VAL A 153 -13.55 -3.72 7.00
CA VAL A 153 -12.24 -4.19 6.54
C VAL A 153 -12.41 -5.39 5.59
N ALA A 154 -11.87 -5.26 4.37
CA ALA A 154 -11.77 -6.34 3.40
C ALA A 154 -10.61 -7.29 3.70
N GLY A 155 -9.50 -6.74 4.20
CA GLY A 155 -8.32 -7.52 4.51
C GLY A 155 -7.15 -6.64 4.94
N ALA A 156 -6.01 -7.27 5.11
CA ALA A 156 -4.77 -6.61 5.47
C ALA A 156 -3.59 -7.21 4.68
N MET A 157 -2.53 -6.43 4.50
CA MET A 157 -1.33 -6.86 3.79
C MET A 157 -0.09 -6.18 4.37
N PRO A 158 1.11 -6.79 4.24
CA PRO A 158 2.35 -6.07 4.49
C PRO A 158 2.50 -4.88 3.54
N PHE A 159 3.07 -3.79 4.02
CA PHE A 159 3.35 -2.59 3.24
C PHE A 159 4.69 -2.00 3.64
N ASN A 160 5.43 -1.45 2.69
CA ASN A 160 6.68 -0.74 2.97
C ASN A 160 6.46 0.75 2.73
N ASP A 161 6.41 1.55 3.80
CA ASP A 161 6.27 3.00 3.73
C ASP A 161 7.62 3.70 3.50
N VAL A 162 8.15 3.49 2.29
CA VAL A 162 9.40 4.07 1.82
C VAL A 162 9.38 5.60 1.98
N SER A 163 10.46 6.12 2.58
CA SER A 163 10.55 7.51 3.02
C SER A 163 11.86 8.15 2.58
N ALA A 164 11.81 9.25 1.82
CA ALA A 164 12.95 10.15 1.63
C ALA A 164 13.03 11.13 2.81
N ARG A 165 13.94 10.89 3.74
CA ARG A 165 14.06 11.61 5.02
C ARG A 165 14.44 13.07 4.85
N ASP A 166 15.33 13.34 3.91
CA ASP A 166 15.73 14.69 3.54
C ASP A 166 14.52 15.55 3.12
N LEU A 167 13.60 14.99 2.34
CA LEU A 167 12.37 15.67 1.92
C LEU A 167 11.28 15.68 3.00
N GLN A 168 11.18 14.62 3.79
CA GLN A 168 10.20 14.50 4.86
C GLN A 168 10.43 15.53 5.96
N MET A 169 11.69 15.82 6.29
CA MET A 169 12.06 16.68 7.42
C MET A 169 12.11 18.17 7.06
N GLN A 170 11.90 18.54 5.79
CA GLN A 170 11.90 19.94 5.34
C GLN A 170 10.73 20.76 5.87
N ASN A 171 9.62 20.10 6.22
CA ASN A 171 8.43 20.77 6.72
C ASN A 171 7.55 19.80 7.54
N PRO A 172 6.57 20.30 8.30
CA PRO A 172 5.70 19.45 9.12
C PRO A 172 4.81 18.48 8.33
N LEU A 173 4.59 18.71 7.03
CA LEU A 173 3.79 17.85 6.17
C LEU A 173 4.66 16.75 5.57
N TRP A 174 4.67 15.59 6.20
CA TRP A 174 5.53 14.45 5.81
C TRP A 174 5.28 13.94 4.38
N THR A 175 4.15 14.26 3.75
CA THR A 175 3.77 13.85 2.39
C THR A 175 4.90 14.08 1.37
N SER A 176 5.70 15.15 1.49
CA SER A 176 6.81 15.46 0.57
C SER A 176 7.85 14.35 0.47
N GLY A 177 8.20 13.71 1.60
CA GLY A 177 9.13 12.58 1.63
C GLY A 177 8.45 11.22 1.53
N LYS A 178 7.12 11.18 1.57
CA LYS A 178 6.33 9.94 1.61
C LYS A 178 5.70 9.60 0.25
N ALA A 179 5.57 10.54 -0.69
CA ALA A 179 4.91 10.29 -1.97
C ALA A 179 5.89 10.22 -3.17
N LEU A 180 7.02 9.52 -3.01
CA LEU A 180 8.00 9.31 -4.09
C LEU A 180 7.35 8.56 -5.25
N THR A 181 7.53 9.06 -6.48
CA THR A 181 6.96 8.43 -7.68
C THR A 181 7.81 7.26 -8.16
N ARG A 182 7.17 6.19 -8.66
CA ARG A 182 7.84 5.01 -9.25
C ARG A 182 8.79 5.35 -10.41
N THR A 183 8.42 6.34 -11.20
CA THR A 183 9.23 6.83 -12.32
C THR A 183 10.15 7.93 -11.83
N PRO A 184 11.44 7.95 -12.23
CA PRO A 184 12.27 9.13 -11.98
C PRO A 184 11.52 10.35 -12.53
N PRO A 185 11.29 11.40 -11.73
CA PRO A 185 10.68 12.58 -12.28
C PRO A 185 11.60 13.08 -13.40
N ARG A 186 11.06 13.25 -14.61
CA ARG A 186 11.69 14.13 -15.62
C ARG A 186 11.66 15.60 -15.20
N MET A 187 11.23 15.89 -13.97
CA MET A 187 11.24 17.20 -13.36
C MET A 187 12.57 17.40 -12.64
N ARG A 188 13.42 18.27 -13.18
CA ARG A 188 14.51 18.89 -12.41
C ARG A 188 13.85 19.72 -11.31
N LEU A 189 13.73 19.18 -10.10
CA LEU A 189 13.62 20.06 -8.94
C LEU A 189 14.96 20.79 -8.86
N ALA A 190 14.98 22.08 -9.20
CA ALA A 190 16.11 22.93 -8.93
C ALA A 190 16.22 23.07 -7.41
N ALA A 191 17.04 22.23 -6.78
CA ALA A 191 17.44 22.44 -5.40
C ALA A 191 18.23 23.76 -5.36
N HIS A 192 17.63 24.80 -4.78
CA HIS A 192 18.34 26.02 -4.46
C HIS A 192 19.42 25.63 -3.43
N ARG A 193 20.69 25.69 -3.85
CA ARG A 193 21.89 25.22 -3.12
C ARG A 193 22.16 25.91 -1.76
N GLY A 194 21.23 26.69 -1.23
CA GLY A 194 21.47 27.61 -0.11
C GLY A 194 20.85 27.25 1.24
N ALA A 195 20.01 26.20 1.37
CA ALA A 195 19.20 26.02 2.58
C ALA A 195 19.25 24.63 3.23
N LEU A 196 19.92 23.63 2.65
CA LEU A 196 20.02 22.31 3.25
C LEU A 196 21.24 22.27 4.17
N GLY A 197 21.04 22.79 5.39
CA GLY A 197 21.94 22.55 6.51
C GLY A 197 22.10 21.05 6.74
N ALA A 198 23.31 20.66 7.15
CA ALA A 198 23.69 19.29 7.45
C ALA A 198 22.87 18.72 8.62
N HIS A 199 21.69 18.19 8.34
CA HIS A 199 20.96 17.33 9.25
C HIS A 199 21.13 15.90 8.76
N GLY A 200 21.89 15.11 9.52
CA GLY A 200 22.21 13.73 9.22
C GLY A 200 20.96 12.89 9.00
N CYS A 201 21.02 11.97 8.04
CA CYS A 201 19.93 11.07 7.70
C CYS A 201 19.73 10.06 8.82
N ALA A 202 18.79 10.35 9.73
CA ALA A 202 18.38 9.45 10.81
C ALA A 202 17.27 8.51 10.30
N PRO A 203 17.39 7.19 10.51
CA PRO A 203 16.34 6.25 10.16
C PRO A 203 15.18 6.31 11.16
N ALA A 204 13.95 6.08 10.69
CA ALA A 204 12.76 5.91 11.53
C ALA A 204 12.08 4.59 11.13
N ARG A 205 11.78 3.70 12.07
CA ARG A 205 11.27 2.35 11.74
C ARG A 205 9.85 2.16 12.29
N ARG A 206 8.89 1.84 11.40
CA ARG A 206 7.51 1.30 11.64
C ARG A 206 6.38 2.33 11.93
N LYS A 207 5.28 2.30 11.14
CA LYS A 207 4.12 3.20 10.90
C LYS A 207 2.96 2.62 10.03
N PHE A 208 1.86 2.13 10.61
CA PHE A 208 0.73 1.55 9.85
C PHE A 208 0.23 2.39 8.63
N LEU A 209 -0.21 1.68 7.58
CA LEU A 209 -0.89 2.26 6.42
C LEU A 209 -2.39 1.92 6.41
N TRP A 210 -3.22 2.86 6.02
CA TRP A 210 -4.63 2.66 5.72
C TRP A 210 -4.89 2.97 4.24
N LEU A 211 -5.32 1.97 3.47
CA LEU A 211 -5.73 2.13 2.08
C LEU A 211 -7.25 2.23 2.05
N GLY A 212 -7.72 3.46 1.88
CA GLY A 212 -9.13 3.80 1.83
C GLY A 212 -9.66 3.90 0.41
N ARG A 213 -10.96 3.69 0.30
CA ARG A 213 -11.77 4.26 -0.78
C ARG A 213 -12.02 5.71 -0.46
#